data_AF-G1UU79-F1
#
_entry.id   AF-G1UU79-F1
#
_cell.length_a   1.000
_cell.length_b   1.000
_cell.length_c   1.000
_cell.angle_alpha   90.00
_cell.angle_beta   90.00
_cell.angle_gamma   90.00
#
_symmetry.space_group_name_H-M   'P 1'
#
loop_
_entity.id
_entity.type
_entity.pdbx_description
1 polymer ?
#
loop_
_entity_poly.entity_id
_entity_poly.type
_entity_poly.pdbx_seq_one_letter_code
_entity_poly.pdbx_strand_id
1 'polypeptide(L)'
;MPSWGGFQILAVTDALIAVLLQFVIFIPMLAVGIRRLHDSDLSGWWLPTAMWLPSLLALGCALLWGRPEALDLVKLVGGNSSLFPKILDGHPVLSWSLRILNMLLQFFLLFVWVRKGTSGPNRFGPDPLAPETVPGNPPVSPPAERKATMSFARGIKTCLRKYLHVRGRASRAEFWWFVLLYALLLLGYKILLFRQQGPDWLFFVTQGLPLLALLLLAVPLLAVGVRRLHDSNLRCWWLLVPLVPTLLALGIGAWVGIPASLVWMEITDAALAYHLERYPGEFWILHLPTALLLLLLLCLCLRKGTSGPNRFGPDPLTVARERRI
;
A
#
# COMPACT_ATOMS: atom_id res chain seq x y z
N MET A 1 -18.09 37.52 23.48
CA MET A 1 -17.49 36.19 23.69
C MET A 1 -18.43 35.17 23.07
N PRO A 2 -18.00 34.33 22.11
CA PRO A 2 -18.87 33.29 21.56
C PRO A 2 -19.24 32.33 22.69
N SER A 3 -20.53 32.02 22.84
CA SER A 3 -21.00 31.10 23.88
C SER A 3 -20.47 29.70 23.60
N TRP A 4 -19.78 29.12 24.58
CA TRP A 4 -19.18 27.79 24.53
C TRP A 4 -20.16 26.68 24.08
N GLY A 5 -21.48 26.90 24.23
CA GLY A 5 -22.51 25.95 23.81
C GLY A 5 -22.60 25.72 22.30
N GLY A 6 -22.37 26.73 21.45
CA GLY A 6 -22.40 26.55 20.00
C GLY A 6 -21.25 25.69 19.47
N PHE A 7 -20.07 25.85 20.07
CA PHE A 7 -18.87 25.07 19.72
C PHE A 7 -18.99 23.60 20.16
N GLN A 8 -19.62 23.34 21.32
CA GLN A 8 -19.89 21.98 21.79
C GLN A 8 -20.93 21.26 20.92
N ILE A 9 -21.99 21.95 20.47
CA ILE A 9 -23.01 21.35 19.59
C ILE A 9 -22.42 20.99 18.22
N LEU A 10 -21.59 21.86 17.64
CA LEU A 10 -20.89 21.57 16.39
C LEU A 10 -19.94 20.37 16.54
N ALA A 11 -19.13 20.33 17.61
CA ALA A 11 -18.22 19.21 17.86
C ALA A 11 -18.94 17.86 18.06
N VAL A 12 -20.09 17.86 18.75
CA VAL A 12 -20.92 16.64 18.91
C VAL A 12 -21.53 16.22 17.58
N THR A 13 -21.98 17.19 16.77
CA THR A 13 -22.56 16.92 15.45
C THR A 13 -21.51 16.33 14.50
N ASP A 14 -20.29 16.88 14.48
CA ASP A 14 -19.18 16.37 13.67
C ASP A 14 -18.76 14.96 14.09
N ALA A 15 -18.70 14.69 15.41
CA ALA A 15 -18.41 13.35 15.93
C ALA A 15 -19.48 12.32 15.53
N LEU A 16 -20.76 12.69 15.60
CA LEU A 16 -21.87 11.83 15.18
C LEU A 16 -21.83 11.54 13.68
N ILE A 17 -21.55 12.56 12.85
CA ILE A 17 -21.38 12.39 11.40
C ILE A 17 -20.21 11.45 11.10
N ALA A 18 -19.06 11.64 11.77
CA ALA A 18 -17.89 10.79 11.59
C ALA A 18 -18.19 9.31 11.93
N VAL A 19 -18.88 9.06 13.05
CA VAL A 19 -19.30 7.71 13.45
C VAL A 19 -20.25 7.10 12.41
N LEU A 20 -21.26 7.84 11.96
CA LEU A 20 -22.19 7.37 10.94
C LEU A 20 -21.49 7.03 9.62
N LEU A 21 -20.61 7.92 9.13
CA LEU A 21 -19.81 7.68 7.93
C LEU A 21 -18.89 6.46 8.09
N GLN A 22 -18.31 6.27 9.28
CA GLN A 22 -17.50 5.11 9.58
C GLN A 22 -18.32 3.83 9.46
N PHE A 23 -19.54 3.77 10.00
CA PHE A 23 -20.42 2.59 9.84
C PHE A 23 -20.82 2.33 8.38
N VAL A 24 -21.15 3.39 7.63
CA VAL A 24 -21.53 3.30 6.20
C VAL A 24 -20.41 2.68 5.37
N ILE A 25 -19.15 3.01 5.65
CA ILE A 25 -17.99 2.47 4.93
C ILE A 25 -17.57 1.11 5.51
N PHE A 26 -17.63 0.96 6.83
CA PHE A 26 -17.13 -0.21 7.55
C PHE A 26 -17.93 -1.47 7.23
N ILE A 27 -19.28 -1.39 7.18
CA ILE A 27 -20.13 -2.57 6.95
C ILE A 27 -19.85 -3.21 5.58
N PRO A 28 -19.84 -2.47 4.44
CA PRO A 28 -19.47 -3.04 3.14
C PRO A 28 -18.05 -3.58 3.10
N MET A 29 -17.08 -2.89 3.72
CA MET A 29 -15.69 -3.33 3.75
C MET A 29 -15.51 -4.62 4.55
N LEU A 30 -16.23 -4.76 5.67
CA LEU A 30 -16.27 -5.98 6.47
C LEU A 30 -16.85 -7.14 5.64
N ALA A 31 -17.96 -6.90 4.94
CA ALA A 31 -18.61 -7.92 4.10
C ALA A 31 -17.68 -8.41 2.97
N VAL A 32 -17.01 -7.48 2.27
CA VAL A 32 -16.04 -7.82 1.21
C VAL A 32 -14.83 -8.55 1.78
N GLY A 33 -14.31 -8.11 2.92
CA GLY A 33 -13.17 -8.74 3.60
C GLY A 33 -13.48 -10.19 4.01
N ILE A 34 -14.65 -10.43 4.59
CA ILE A 34 -15.14 -11.77 4.96
C ILE A 34 -15.30 -12.64 3.72
N ARG A 35 -15.90 -12.11 2.64
CA ARG A 35 -16.06 -12.85 1.38
C ARG A 35 -14.70 -13.27 0.82
N ARG A 36 -13.68 -12.41 0.89
CA ARG A 36 -12.33 -12.77 0.43
C ARG A 36 -11.61 -13.79 1.31
N LEU A 37 -11.86 -13.80 2.61
CA LEU A 37 -11.39 -14.87 3.48
C LEU A 37 -12.05 -16.20 3.09
N HIS A 38 -13.36 -16.19 2.85
CA HIS A 38 -14.10 -17.37 2.40
C HIS A 38 -13.61 -17.88 1.03
N ASP A 39 -13.29 -16.98 0.09
CA ASP A 39 -12.67 -17.35 -1.21
C ASP A 39 -11.37 -18.15 -1.02
N SER A 40 -10.66 -17.96 0.09
CA SER A 40 -9.38 -18.64 0.41
C SER A 40 -9.56 -19.82 1.37
N ASP A 41 -10.79 -20.28 1.57
CA ASP A 41 -11.17 -21.31 2.54
C ASP A 41 -10.76 -20.97 3.99
N LEU A 42 -10.75 -19.68 4.34
CA LEU A 42 -10.51 -19.18 5.69
C LEU A 42 -11.82 -18.67 6.31
N SER A 43 -11.96 -18.79 7.63
CA SER A 43 -13.12 -18.24 8.33
C SER A 43 -13.11 -16.71 8.33
N GLY A 44 -14.29 -16.09 8.26
CA GLY A 44 -14.43 -14.64 8.39
C GLY A 44 -13.85 -14.06 9.69
N TRP A 45 -13.71 -14.88 10.74
CA TRP A 45 -13.15 -14.49 12.04
C TRP A 45 -11.70 -13.99 11.98
N TRP A 46 -10.93 -14.38 10.97
CA TRP A 46 -9.59 -13.84 10.78
C TRP A 46 -9.55 -12.32 10.62
N LEU A 47 -10.62 -11.72 10.09
CA LEU A 47 -10.72 -10.27 9.89
C LEU A 47 -10.81 -9.51 11.24
N PRO A 48 -11.82 -9.73 12.10
CA PRO A 48 -11.88 -9.08 13.40
C PRO A 48 -10.71 -9.49 14.32
N THR A 49 -10.20 -10.72 14.24
CA THR A 49 -9.00 -11.11 14.99
C THR A 49 -7.80 -10.24 14.61
N ALA A 50 -7.53 -10.05 13.32
CA ALA A 50 -6.42 -9.22 12.88
C ALA A 50 -6.61 -7.72 13.21
N MET A 51 -7.85 -7.23 13.22
CA MET A 51 -8.16 -5.83 13.50
C MET A 51 -8.12 -5.49 15.00
N TRP A 52 -8.59 -6.39 15.85
CA TRP A 52 -8.87 -6.06 17.25
C TRP A 52 -8.01 -6.82 18.26
N LEU A 53 -7.45 -7.98 17.92
CA LEU A 53 -6.70 -8.79 18.89
C LEU A 53 -5.53 -8.03 19.55
N PRO A 54 -4.63 -7.34 18.82
CA PRO A 54 -3.55 -6.59 19.45
C PRO A 54 -4.05 -5.46 20.37
N SER A 55 -5.15 -4.81 19.99
CA SER A 55 -5.80 -3.73 20.75
C SER A 55 -6.49 -4.23 22.00
N LEU A 56 -7.17 -5.38 21.93
CA LEU A 56 -7.80 -6.01 23.10
C LEU A 56 -6.75 -6.54 24.07
N LEU A 57 -5.64 -7.10 23.58
CA LEU A 57 -4.52 -7.52 24.41
C LEU A 57 -3.85 -6.32 25.10
N ALA A 58 -3.61 -5.23 24.35
CA ALA A 58 -3.06 -4.00 24.92
C ALA A 58 -3.98 -3.43 26.00
N LEU A 59 -5.28 -3.35 25.74
CA LEU A 59 -6.29 -2.89 26.70
C LEU A 59 -6.36 -3.81 27.94
N GLY A 60 -6.33 -5.12 27.76
CA GLY A 60 -6.31 -6.08 28.86
C GLY A 60 -5.08 -5.89 29.75
N CYS A 61 -3.89 -5.74 29.18
CA CYS A 61 -2.68 -5.42 29.93
C CYS A 61 -2.80 -4.07 30.66
N ALA A 62 -3.35 -3.05 30.00
CA ALA A 62 -3.58 -1.74 30.59
C ALA A 62 -4.44 -1.79 31.86
N LEU A 63 -5.55 -2.54 31.79
CA LEU A 63 -6.48 -2.72 32.89
C LEU A 63 -5.84 -3.50 34.03
N LEU A 64 -5.06 -4.54 33.73
CA LEU A 64 -4.30 -5.30 34.72
C LEU A 64 -3.24 -4.45 35.43
N TRP A 65 -2.66 -3.46 34.74
CA TRP A 65 -1.69 -2.53 35.30
C TRP A 65 -2.31 -1.29 35.94
N GLY A 66 -3.65 -1.20 36.01
CA GLY A 66 -4.33 -0.06 36.62
C GLY A 66 -4.09 1.26 35.88
N ARG A 67 -3.87 1.23 34.57
CA ARG A 67 -3.65 2.44 33.76
C ARG A 67 -4.96 3.24 33.65
N PRO A 68 -5.05 4.47 34.20
CA PRO A 68 -6.29 5.26 34.14
C PRO A 68 -6.71 5.61 32.71
N GLU A 69 -5.75 5.69 31.79
CA GLU A 69 -5.99 5.92 30.36
C GLU A 69 -6.79 4.78 29.69
N ALA A 70 -6.77 3.58 30.26
CA ALA A 70 -7.51 2.42 29.76
C ALA A 70 -9.03 2.55 29.93
N LEU A 71 -9.48 3.41 30.86
CA LEU A 71 -10.89 3.64 31.16
C LEU A 71 -11.51 4.72 30.25
N ASP A 72 -10.69 5.46 29.49
CA ASP A 72 -11.14 6.52 28.59
C ASP A 72 -11.63 5.97 27.23
N LEU A 73 -12.80 5.33 27.27
CA LEU A 73 -13.45 4.71 26.10
C LEU A 73 -13.71 5.70 24.96
N VAL A 74 -13.95 6.98 25.27
CA VAL A 74 -14.26 8.01 24.26
C VAL A 74 -13.07 8.24 23.34
N LYS A 75 -11.86 8.34 23.90
CA LYS A 75 -10.63 8.48 23.09
C LYS A 75 -10.25 7.19 22.37
N LEU A 76 -10.60 6.03 22.93
CA LEU A 76 -10.35 4.71 22.33
C LEU A 76 -11.23 4.47 21.10
N VAL A 77 -12.51 4.83 21.17
CA VAL A 77 -13.49 4.72 20.08
C VAL A 77 -13.28 5.80 19.03
N GLY A 78 -12.84 7.00 19.41
CA GLY A 78 -12.53 8.12 18.51
C GLY A 78 -11.28 7.91 17.62
N GLY A 79 -10.66 6.73 17.63
CA GLY A 79 -9.52 6.41 16.75
C GLY A 79 -8.23 7.15 17.10
N ASN A 80 -8.07 7.62 18.35
CA ASN A 80 -6.90 8.37 18.74
C ASN A 80 -5.66 7.46 18.83
N SER A 81 -4.85 7.44 17.77
CA SER A 81 -3.61 6.65 17.66
C SER A 81 -2.57 6.99 18.73
N SER A 82 -2.73 8.10 19.46
CA SER A 82 -1.84 8.50 20.56
C SER A 82 -2.10 7.79 21.89
N LEU A 83 -3.22 7.05 22.04
CA LEU A 83 -3.51 6.30 23.26
C LEU A 83 -2.75 4.97 23.36
N PHE A 84 -2.60 4.27 22.23
CA PHE A 84 -1.97 2.95 22.21
C PHE A 84 -0.52 2.98 22.74
N PRO A 85 0.32 3.99 22.41
CA PRO A 85 1.60 4.17 23.07
C PRO A 85 1.46 4.38 24.58
N LYS A 86 0.57 5.29 25.01
CA LYS A 86 0.38 5.68 26.43
C LYS A 86 -0.04 4.53 27.34
N ILE A 87 -0.93 3.67 26.83
CA ILE A 87 -1.41 2.48 27.52
C ILE A 87 -0.25 1.50 27.84
N LEU A 88 0.74 1.44 26.96
CA LEU A 88 1.87 0.51 27.05
C LEU A 88 3.17 1.18 27.53
N ASP A 89 3.08 2.41 28.05
CA ASP A 89 4.23 3.15 28.57
C ASP A 89 4.91 2.35 29.70
N GLY A 90 6.25 2.39 29.75
CA GLY A 90 7.04 1.59 30.70
C GLY A 90 7.20 0.11 30.34
N HIS A 91 6.53 -0.39 29.28
CA HIS A 91 6.64 -1.77 28.82
C HIS A 91 7.06 -1.85 27.34
N PRO A 92 8.31 -1.44 27.00
CA PRO A 92 8.75 -1.33 25.61
C PRO A 92 8.72 -2.66 24.87
N VAL A 93 9.12 -3.76 25.51
CA VAL A 93 9.13 -5.10 24.89
C VAL A 93 7.72 -5.57 24.53
N LEU A 94 6.73 -5.37 25.40
CA LEU A 94 5.34 -5.73 25.11
C LEU A 94 4.77 -4.83 24.00
N SER A 95 5.02 -3.52 24.06
CA SER A 95 4.60 -2.55 23.05
C SER A 95 5.10 -2.94 21.66
N TRP A 96 6.40 -3.25 21.53
CA TRP A 96 6.97 -3.72 20.28
C TRP A 96 6.41 -5.08 19.85
N SER A 97 6.23 -6.02 20.78
CA SER A 97 5.65 -7.34 20.49
C SER A 97 4.24 -7.24 19.91
N LEU A 98 3.37 -6.42 20.51
CA LEU A 98 2.00 -6.21 20.04
C LEU A 98 1.95 -5.47 18.69
N ARG A 99 2.87 -4.53 18.45
CA ARG A 99 3.01 -3.86 17.14
C ARG A 99 3.48 -4.81 16.05
N ILE A 100 4.45 -5.67 16.35
CA ILE A 100 4.93 -6.71 15.44
C ILE A 100 3.79 -7.70 15.15
N LEU A 101 3.07 -8.15 16.17
CA LEU A 101 1.91 -9.03 16.00
C LEU A 101 0.85 -8.39 15.09
N ASN A 102 0.49 -7.13 15.35
CA ASN A 102 -0.43 -6.38 14.50
C ASN A 102 0.06 -6.31 13.05
N MET A 103 1.33 -5.98 12.85
CA MET A 103 1.94 -5.91 11.52
C MET A 103 1.90 -7.27 10.81
N LEU A 104 2.22 -8.36 11.50
CA LEU A 104 2.17 -9.72 10.94
C LEU A 104 0.74 -10.13 10.56
N LEU A 105 -0.25 -9.82 11.40
CA LEU A 105 -1.67 -10.07 11.11
C LEU A 105 -2.15 -9.26 9.90
N GLN A 106 -1.72 -8.00 9.76
CA GLN A 106 -2.03 -7.16 8.59
C GLN A 106 -1.36 -7.68 7.32
N PHE A 107 -0.08 -8.09 7.38
CA PHE A 107 0.60 -8.72 6.25
C PHE A 107 -0.05 -10.04 5.86
N PHE A 108 -0.50 -10.84 6.84
CA PHE A 108 -1.26 -12.06 6.58
C PHE A 108 -2.56 -11.77 5.83
N LEU A 109 -3.36 -10.80 6.29
CA LEU A 109 -4.58 -10.41 5.59
C LEU A 109 -4.31 -9.87 4.18
N LEU A 110 -3.29 -9.02 4.02
CA LEU A 110 -2.89 -8.50 2.72
C LEU A 110 -2.47 -9.63 1.78
N PHE A 111 -1.69 -10.58 2.28
CA PHE A 111 -1.30 -11.78 1.53
C PHE A 111 -2.53 -12.57 1.07
N VAL A 112 -3.53 -12.73 1.94
CA VAL A 112 -4.80 -13.40 1.59
C VAL A 112 -5.62 -12.60 0.57
N TRP A 113 -5.63 -11.26 0.64
CA TRP A 113 -6.38 -10.44 -0.32
C TRP A 113 -5.76 -10.40 -1.72
N VAL A 114 -4.43 -10.51 -1.81
CA VAL A 114 -3.70 -10.46 -3.08
C VAL A 114 -3.65 -11.82 -3.77
N ARG A 115 -3.65 -12.93 -3.02
CA ARG A 115 -3.64 -14.27 -3.62
C ARG A 115 -4.97 -14.61 -4.29
N LYS A 116 -4.92 -15.53 -5.26
CA LYS A 116 -6.13 -16.14 -5.81
C LYS A 116 -6.77 -17.02 -4.74
N GLY A 117 -8.10 -17.00 -4.66
CA GLY A 117 -8.88 -17.94 -3.87
C GLY A 117 -8.64 -19.40 -4.29
N THR A 118 -9.09 -20.33 -3.45
CA THR A 118 -9.05 -21.78 -3.72
C THR A 118 -9.85 -22.09 -4.98
N SER A 119 -9.33 -22.97 -5.84
CA SER A 119 -10.05 -23.41 -7.04
C SER A 119 -11.04 -24.52 -6.66
N GLY A 120 -12.24 -24.48 -7.25
CA GLY A 120 -13.30 -25.46 -6.96
C GLY A 120 -14.12 -25.12 -5.71
N PRO A 121 -15.21 -25.87 -5.45
CA PRO A 121 -16.08 -25.59 -4.32
C PRO A 121 -15.33 -25.74 -3.00
N ASN A 122 -15.60 -24.82 -2.07
CA ASN A 122 -15.10 -24.89 -0.70
C ASN A 122 -16.29 -24.94 0.29
N ARG A 123 -16.00 -24.99 1.60
CA ARG A 123 -17.04 -25.08 2.64
C ARG A 123 -18.00 -23.88 2.70
N PHE A 124 -17.66 -22.77 2.05
CA PHE A 124 -18.44 -21.54 2.03
C PHE A 124 -19.23 -21.34 0.72
N GLY A 125 -18.97 -22.15 -0.31
CA GLY A 125 -19.73 -22.12 -1.56
C GLY A 125 -18.96 -22.57 -2.79
N PRO A 126 -19.62 -22.53 -3.97
CA PRO A 126 -19.00 -22.84 -5.25
C PRO A 126 -17.99 -21.76 -5.67
N ASP A 127 -16.97 -22.15 -6.43
CA ASP A 127 -15.99 -21.23 -7.00
C ASP A 127 -16.67 -20.28 -8.01
N PRO A 128 -16.65 -18.96 -7.79
CA PRO A 128 -17.26 -17.99 -8.71
C PRO A 128 -16.58 -17.94 -10.09
N LEU A 129 -15.40 -18.53 -10.23
CA LEU A 129 -14.66 -18.65 -11.48
C LEU A 129 -14.76 -20.05 -12.10
N ALA A 130 -15.51 -20.98 -11.49
CA ALA A 130 -15.75 -22.27 -12.11
C ALA A 130 -16.64 -22.07 -13.35
N PRO A 131 -16.29 -22.69 -14.50
CA PRO A 131 -17.18 -22.70 -15.64
C PRO A 131 -18.48 -23.42 -15.26
N GLU A 132 -19.63 -22.80 -15.54
CA GLU A 132 -20.93 -23.46 -15.38
C GLU A 132 -20.90 -24.79 -16.14
N THR A 133 -20.98 -25.90 -15.42
CA THR A 133 -21.20 -27.20 -16.04
C THR A 133 -22.66 -27.22 -16.49
N VAL A 134 -22.91 -26.82 -17.73
CA VAL A 134 -24.20 -27.09 -18.40
C VAL A 134 -24.39 -28.61 -18.43
N PRO A 135 -25.47 -29.16 -17.82
CA PRO A 135 -25.73 -30.59 -17.86
C PRO A 135 -25.86 -31.05 -19.31
N GLY A 136 -24.98 -31.96 -19.76
CA GLY A 136 -25.02 -32.53 -21.10
C GLY A 136 -23.85 -32.16 -22.02
N ASN A 137 -22.96 -31.23 -21.64
CA ASN A 137 -21.70 -31.06 -22.35
C ASN A 137 -20.61 -31.96 -21.73
N PRO A 138 -19.81 -32.68 -22.54
CA PRO A 138 -18.65 -33.40 -22.02
C PRO A 138 -17.72 -32.41 -21.31
N PRO A 139 -16.94 -32.87 -20.30
CA PRO A 139 -16.01 -32.00 -19.59
C PRO A 139 -15.16 -31.27 -20.61
N VAL A 140 -15.19 -29.93 -20.54
CA VAL A 140 -14.23 -29.09 -21.26
C VAL A 140 -12.86 -29.69 -20.99
N SER A 141 -12.15 -30.00 -22.08
CA SER A 141 -10.83 -30.59 -22.07
C SER A 141 -9.97 -29.99 -20.96
N PRO A 142 -9.10 -30.79 -20.30
CA PRO A 142 -8.32 -30.36 -19.15
C PRO A 142 -7.69 -29.00 -19.45
N PRO A 143 -7.77 -28.04 -18.51
CA PRO A 143 -7.53 -26.64 -18.80
C PRO A 143 -6.20 -26.50 -19.51
N ALA A 144 -6.28 -26.02 -20.75
CA ALA A 144 -5.16 -25.69 -21.61
C ALA A 144 -3.99 -25.18 -20.77
N GLU A 145 -2.86 -25.90 -20.85
CA GLU A 145 -1.54 -25.54 -20.32
C GLU A 145 -1.56 -24.60 -19.10
N ARG A 146 -1.33 -25.17 -17.91
CA ARG A 146 -0.94 -24.47 -16.68
C ARG A 146 -0.25 -23.13 -17.00
N LYS A 147 -1.00 -22.01 -17.00
CA LYS A 147 -0.48 -20.68 -17.40
C LYS A 147 0.74 -20.40 -16.54
N ALA A 148 1.93 -20.61 -17.09
CA ALA A 148 3.16 -20.54 -16.32
C ALA A 148 3.38 -19.09 -15.90
N THR A 149 3.04 -18.80 -14.66
CA THR A 149 3.19 -17.49 -14.04
C THR A 149 4.68 -17.15 -13.93
N MET A 150 5.02 -15.87 -14.14
CA MET A 150 6.39 -15.40 -13.90
C MET A 150 6.69 -15.52 -12.40
N SER A 151 7.78 -16.20 -12.04
CA SER A 151 8.28 -16.24 -10.66
C SER A 151 8.97 -14.93 -10.27
N PHE A 152 9.06 -14.66 -8.97
CA PHE A 152 9.72 -13.46 -8.42
C PHE A 152 11.16 -13.31 -8.92
N ALA A 153 12.01 -14.33 -8.76
CA ALA A 153 13.39 -14.32 -9.21
C ALA A 153 13.52 -14.11 -10.73
N ARG A 154 12.60 -14.69 -11.52
CA ARG A 154 12.57 -14.50 -12.98
C ARG A 154 12.19 -13.06 -13.35
N GLY A 155 11.25 -12.45 -12.63
CA GLY A 155 10.88 -11.04 -12.79
C GLY A 155 12.08 -10.12 -12.57
N ILE A 156 12.77 -10.27 -11.43
CA ILE A 156 13.97 -9.49 -11.09
C ILE A 156 15.05 -9.65 -12.17
N LYS A 157 15.40 -10.90 -12.51
CA LYS A 157 16.43 -11.18 -13.52
C LYS A 157 16.07 -10.59 -14.88
N THR A 158 14.79 -10.57 -15.25
CA THR A 158 14.33 -9.98 -16.51
C THR A 158 14.50 -8.47 -16.51
N CYS A 159 14.14 -7.77 -15.43
CA CYS A 159 14.31 -6.33 -15.32
C CYS A 159 15.78 -5.92 -15.29
N LEU A 160 16.62 -6.65 -14.55
CA LEU A 160 18.07 -6.39 -14.51
C LEU A 160 18.76 -6.66 -15.86
N ARG A 161 18.31 -7.66 -16.62
CA ARG A 161 18.79 -7.88 -18.00
C ARG A 161 18.35 -6.77 -18.96
N LYS A 162 17.23 -6.12 -18.68
CA LYS A 162 16.64 -5.03 -19.46
C LYS A 162 16.85 -3.66 -18.79
N TYR A 163 17.98 -3.49 -18.10
CA TYR A 163 18.21 -2.36 -17.19
C TYR A 163 18.01 -0.99 -17.85
N LEU A 164 18.63 -0.75 -19.02
CA LEU A 164 18.43 0.47 -19.83
C LEU A 164 17.48 0.26 -21.02
N HIS A 165 16.86 -0.92 -21.13
CA HIS A 165 16.06 -1.26 -22.30
C HIS A 165 14.60 -0.80 -22.11
N VAL A 166 14.33 0.43 -22.54
CA VAL A 166 13.01 1.08 -22.45
C VAL A 166 12.06 0.74 -23.60
N ARG A 167 12.58 0.22 -24.71
CA ARG A 167 11.77 -0.18 -25.88
C ARG A 167 11.02 -1.48 -25.60
N GLY A 168 9.89 -1.66 -26.28
CA GLY A 168 9.06 -2.83 -26.12
C GLY A 168 8.02 -2.70 -25.00
N ARG A 169 7.49 -3.86 -24.59
CA ARG A 169 6.39 -4.00 -23.65
C ARG A 169 6.79 -4.89 -22.48
N ALA A 170 6.18 -4.67 -21.32
CA ALA A 170 6.39 -5.47 -20.12
C ALA A 170 5.07 -6.06 -19.63
N SER A 171 5.09 -7.35 -19.28
CA SER A 171 3.94 -8.01 -18.67
C SER A 171 3.67 -7.46 -17.26
N ARG A 172 2.43 -7.61 -16.77
CA ARG A 172 2.07 -7.19 -15.40
C ARG A 172 2.99 -7.82 -14.34
N ALA A 173 3.25 -9.12 -14.45
CA ALA A 173 4.07 -9.82 -13.47
C ALA A 173 5.54 -9.35 -13.50
N GLU A 174 6.09 -9.02 -14.67
CA GLU A 174 7.45 -8.45 -14.79
C GLU A 174 7.56 -7.11 -14.03
N PHE A 175 6.55 -6.24 -14.19
CA PHE A 175 6.50 -4.95 -13.49
C PHE A 175 6.33 -5.11 -11.98
N TRP A 176 5.30 -5.83 -11.52
CA TRP A 176 4.94 -5.89 -10.10
C TRP A 176 5.96 -6.63 -9.25
N TRP A 177 6.67 -7.63 -9.77
CA TRP A 177 7.75 -8.25 -9.02
C TRP A 177 8.92 -7.31 -8.77
N PHE A 178 9.22 -6.43 -9.73
CA PHE A 178 10.28 -5.45 -9.57
C PHE A 178 9.87 -4.30 -8.65
N VAL A 179 8.62 -3.83 -8.75
CA VAL A 179 8.03 -2.88 -7.80
C VAL A 179 8.06 -3.43 -6.38
N LEU A 180 7.72 -4.70 -6.18
CA LEU A 180 7.77 -5.35 -4.87
C LEU A 180 9.19 -5.37 -4.30
N LEU A 181 10.19 -5.77 -5.09
CA LEU A 181 11.60 -5.71 -4.67
C LEU A 181 11.98 -4.30 -4.22
N TYR A 182 11.67 -3.30 -5.04
CA TYR A 182 11.98 -1.90 -4.75
C TYR A 182 11.29 -1.40 -3.48
N ALA A 183 10.01 -1.74 -3.28
CA ALA A 183 9.23 -1.39 -2.10
C ALA A 183 9.81 -2.03 -0.81
N LEU A 184 10.25 -3.28 -0.87
CA LEU A 184 10.89 -3.96 0.26
C LEU A 184 12.25 -3.33 0.62
N LEU A 185 13.05 -2.96 -0.39
CA LEU A 185 14.32 -2.26 -0.17
C LEU A 185 14.10 -0.86 0.41
N LEU A 186 13.09 -0.13 -0.08
CA LEU A 186 12.68 1.16 0.50
C LEU A 186 12.22 1.02 1.94
N LEU A 187 11.44 -0.01 2.26
CA LEU A 187 11.01 -0.30 3.63
C LEU A 187 12.22 -0.59 4.53
N GLY A 188 13.13 -1.44 4.08
CA GLY A 188 14.38 -1.74 4.80
C GLY A 188 15.22 -0.49 5.03
N TYR A 189 15.37 0.36 4.02
CA TYR A 189 16.06 1.65 4.13
C TYR A 189 15.41 2.55 5.19
N LYS A 190 14.08 2.70 5.17
CA LYS A 190 13.34 3.48 6.17
C LYS A 190 13.53 2.96 7.60
N ILE A 191 13.62 1.64 7.79
CA ILE A 191 13.92 1.05 9.10
C ILE A 191 15.33 1.44 9.56
N LEU A 192 16.31 1.46 8.65
CA LEU A 192 17.69 1.85 8.96
C LEU A 192 17.82 3.34 9.34
N LEU A 193 16.98 4.21 8.77
CA LEU A 193 16.95 5.65 9.12
C LEU A 193 16.66 5.91 10.61
N PHE A 194 15.97 5.00 11.31
CA PHE A 194 15.70 5.13 12.75
C PHE A 194 16.93 4.85 13.61
N ARG A 195 18.02 4.30 13.04
CA ARG A 195 19.26 3.98 13.75
C ARG A 195 20.30 5.06 13.48
N GLN A 196 20.19 6.20 14.17
CA GLN A 196 21.07 7.36 13.96
C GLN A 196 22.29 7.43 14.88
N GLN A 197 22.52 6.42 15.73
CA GLN A 197 23.63 6.45 16.69
C GLN A 197 24.82 5.62 16.19
N GLY A 198 25.96 6.27 15.97
CA GLY A 198 27.22 5.63 15.60
C GLY A 198 28.23 6.61 14.99
N PRO A 199 29.48 6.16 14.75
CA PRO A 199 30.50 6.95 14.07
C PRO A 199 30.16 7.18 12.58
N ASP A 200 30.66 8.27 11.99
CA ASP A 200 30.31 8.70 10.62
C ASP A 200 30.45 7.62 9.55
N TRP A 201 31.51 6.79 9.60
CA TRP A 201 31.71 5.71 8.63
C TRP A 201 30.57 4.67 8.66
N LEU A 202 29.98 4.42 9.83
CA LEU A 202 28.85 3.52 10.00
C LEU A 202 27.60 4.11 9.34
N PHE A 203 27.42 5.43 9.39
CA PHE A 203 26.34 6.12 8.69
C PHE A 203 26.45 5.96 7.17
N PHE A 204 27.65 6.15 6.59
CA PHE A 204 27.86 5.93 5.15
C PHE A 204 27.54 4.50 4.70
N VAL A 205 27.92 3.50 5.50
CA VAL A 205 27.67 2.08 5.18
C VAL A 205 26.19 1.71 5.35
N THR A 206 25.55 2.19 6.42
CA THR A 206 24.17 1.79 6.76
C THR A 206 23.10 2.62 6.08
N GLN A 207 23.43 3.82 5.58
CA GLN A 207 22.48 4.70 4.90
C GLN A 207 22.94 5.04 3.47
N GLY A 208 24.20 5.47 3.30
CA GLY A 208 24.73 5.87 2.00
C GLY A 208 24.73 4.75 0.95
N LEU A 209 25.26 3.57 1.29
CA LEU A 209 25.28 2.43 0.36
C LEU A 209 23.87 1.91 0.00
N PRO A 210 22.94 1.72 0.95
CA PRO A 210 21.55 1.40 0.63
C PRO A 210 20.85 2.44 -0.24
N LEU A 211 21.06 3.73 0.02
CA LEU A 211 20.52 4.81 -0.80
C LEU A 211 21.07 4.74 -2.24
N LEU A 212 22.37 4.54 -2.39
CA LEU A 212 22.99 4.36 -3.70
C LEU A 212 22.40 3.14 -4.44
N ALA A 213 22.21 2.02 -3.75
CA ALA A 213 21.58 0.83 -4.32
C ALA A 213 20.14 1.10 -4.78
N LEU A 214 19.36 1.87 -4.00
CA LEU A 214 18.01 2.30 -4.38
C LEU A 214 18.04 3.20 -5.62
N LEU A 215 18.92 4.19 -5.67
CA LEU A 215 19.07 5.07 -6.83
C LEU A 215 19.45 4.28 -8.10
N LEU A 216 20.36 3.33 -7.98
CA LEU A 216 20.71 2.43 -9.09
C LEU A 216 19.53 1.54 -9.49
N LEU A 217 18.72 1.04 -8.57
CA LEU A 217 17.54 0.23 -8.89
C LEU A 217 16.34 1.04 -9.37
N ALA A 218 16.34 2.36 -9.18
CA ALA A 218 15.32 3.24 -9.73
C ALA A 218 15.36 3.27 -11.27
N VAL A 219 16.55 3.12 -11.87
CA VAL A 219 16.71 3.09 -13.34
C VAL A 219 15.94 1.94 -14.00
N PRO A 220 16.14 0.66 -13.63
CA PRO A 220 15.38 -0.45 -14.18
C PRO A 220 13.90 -0.40 -13.78
N LEU A 221 13.55 0.21 -12.63
CA LEU A 221 12.16 0.45 -12.23
C LEU A 221 11.45 1.41 -13.21
N LEU A 222 12.10 2.52 -13.56
CA LEU A 222 11.61 3.45 -14.57
C LEU A 222 11.53 2.76 -15.94
N ALA A 223 12.55 1.99 -16.33
CA ALA A 223 12.57 1.29 -17.61
C ALA A 223 11.42 0.27 -17.75
N VAL A 224 11.13 -0.52 -16.70
CA VAL A 224 9.98 -1.43 -16.72
C VAL A 224 8.65 -0.68 -16.63
N GLY A 225 8.60 0.46 -15.93
CA GLY A 225 7.45 1.36 -15.91
C GLY A 225 7.09 1.91 -17.28
N VAL A 226 8.08 2.34 -18.06
CA VAL A 226 7.89 2.78 -19.46
C VAL A 226 7.29 1.66 -20.30
N ARG A 227 7.88 0.46 -20.22
CA ARG A 227 7.40 -0.72 -20.96
C ARG A 227 6.02 -1.20 -20.50
N ARG A 228 5.65 -0.97 -19.23
CA ARG A 228 4.31 -1.24 -18.70
C ARG A 228 3.27 -0.28 -19.30
N LEU A 229 3.58 1.01 -19.41
CA LEU A 229 2.71 1.98 -20.08
C LEU A 229 2.57 1.70 -21.57
N HIS A 230 3.67 1.33 -22.23
CA HIS A 230 3.66 0.89 -23.62
C HIS A 230 2.77 -0.34 -23.83
N ASP A 231 2.68 -1.24 -22.85
CA ASP A 231 1.77 -2.40 -22.90
C ASP A 231 0.30 -2.00 -22.95
N SER A 232 -0.05 -0.85 -22.37
CA SER A 232 -1.38 -0.22 -22.46
C SER A 232 -1.50 0.79 -23.61
N ASN A 233 -0.57 0.77 -24.57
CA ASN A 233 -0.49 1.69 -25.69
C ASN A 233 -0.36 3.18 -25.28
N LEU A 234 0.13 3.47 -24.07
CA LEU A 234 0.37 4.83 -23.58
C LEU A 234 1.80 5.27 -23.85
N ARG A 235 2.04 6.59 -23.94
CA ARG A 235 3.39 7.17 -24.09
C ARG A 235 4.12 7.18 -22.75
N CYS A 236 5.45 7.14 -22.74
CA CYS A 236 6.26 7.18 -21.52
C CYS A 236 6.06 8.46 -20.67
N TRP A 237 5.66 9.57 -21.30
CA TRP A 237 5.42 10.86 -20.64
C TRP A 237 4.43 10.80 -19.47
N TRP A 238 3.53 9.82 -19.45
CA TRP A 238 2.61 9.59 -18.33
C TRP A 238 3.33 9.29 -17.00
N LEU A 239 4.58 8.80 -17.01
CA LEU A 239 5.38 8.67 -15.79
C LEU A 239 5.79 10.03 -15.19
N LEU A 240 5.90 11.07 -16.01
CA LEU A 240 6.36 12.39 -15.58
C LEU A 240 5.21 13.30 -15.18
N VAL A 241 3.97 13.00 -15.57
CA VAL A 241 2.79 13.80 -15.26
C VAL A 241 2.65 14.07 -13.74
N PRO A 242 2.86 13.09 -12.84
CA PRO A 242 2.84 13.36 -11.40
C PRO A 242 3.91 14.35 -10.91
N LEU A 243 5.00 14.56 -11.65
CA LEU A 243 6.06 15.50 -11.27
C LEU A 243 5.65 16.95 -11.46
N VAL A 244 4.74 17.25 -12.40
CA VAL A 244 4.31 18.62 -12.72
C VAL A 244 3.76 19.37 -11.49
N PRO A 245 2.76 18.87 -10.76
CA PRO A 245 2.27 19.55 -9.55
C PRO A 245 3.33 19.63 -8.45
N THR A 246 4.21 18.63 -8.32
CA THR A 246 5.31 18.69 -7.35
C THR A 246 6.31 19.81 -7.67
N LEU A 247 6.71 19.94 -8.94
CA LEU A 247 7.61 21.01 -9.38
C LEU A 247 6.94 22.39 -9.26
N LEU A 248 5.64 22.48 -9.54
CA LEU A 248 4.88 23.71 -9.34
C LEU A 248 4.81 24.10 -7.86
N ALA A 249 4.52 23.14 -6.97
CA ALA A 249 4.51 23.36 -5.53
C ALA A 249 5.89 23.82 -5.01
N LEU A 250 6.98 23.26 -5.55
CA LEU A 250 8.35 23.70 -5.28
C LEU A 250 8.61 25.14 -5.71
N GLY A 251 8.20 25.49 -6.93
CA GLY A 251 8.34 26.86 -7.44
C GLY A 251 7.55 27.88 -6.63
N ILE A 252 6.29 27.58 -6.31
CA ILE A 252 5.44 28.45 -5.49
C ILE A 252 6.00 28.59 -4.08
N GLY A 253 6.41 27.47 -3.46
CA GLY A 253 7.01 27.50 -2.12
C GLY A 253 8.25 28.40 -2.08
N ALA A 254 9.16 28.24 -3.04
CA ALA A 254 10.33 29.08 -3.15
C ALA A 254 9.99 30.57 -3.36
N TRP A 255 8.96 30.88 -4.17
CA TRP A 255 8.55 32.25 -4.47
C TRP A 255 7.88 32.96 -3.28
N VAL A 256 7.06 32.26 -2.51
CA VAL A 256 6.37 32.80 -1.32
C VAL A 256 7.30 32.87 -0.09
N GLY A 257 8.55 32.42 -0.22
CA GLY A 257 9.48 32.35 0.91
C GLY A 257 9.10 31.27 1.92
N ILE A 258 8.27 30.30 1.51
CA ILE A 258 8.02 29.09 2.28
C ILE A 258 9.35 28.33 2.32
N PRO A 259 9.94 28.09 3.51
CA PRO A 259 11.23 27.42 3.59
C PRO A 259 11.18 26.09 2.86
N ALA A 260 12.22 25.73 2.10
CA ALA A 260 12.25 24.50 1.29
C ALA A 260 11.93 23.24 2.11
N SER A 261 12.15 23.29 3.44
CA SER A 261 11.75 22.26 4.40
C SER A 261 10.25 21.97 4.43
N LEU A 262 9.39 22.93 4.08
CA LEU A 262 7.94 22.79 3.97
C LEU A 262 7.50 22.11 2.66
N VAL A 263 8.35 22.11 1.63
CA VAL A 263 8.08 21.43 0.35
C VAL A 263 8.77 20.06 0.25
N TRP A 264 9.90 19.90 0.94
CA TRP A 264 10.67 18.66 1.03
C TRP A 264 10.62 18.07 2.44
N MET A 265 9.43 17.88 2.99
CA MET A 265 9.33 17.24 4.30
C MET A 265 9.66 15.74 4.20
N GLU A 266 10.87 15.41 4.65
CA GLU A 266 11.12 14.11 5.26
C GLU A 266 10.21 13.96 6.49
N ILE A 267 9.43 12.89 6.45
CA ILE A 267 8.40 12.54 7.42
C ILE A 267 9.09 12.20 8.74
N THR A 268 9.23 13.18 9.63
CA THR A 268 9.03 12.90 11.05
C THR A 268 7.54 13.14 11.34
N ASP A 269 6.91 12.20 12.06
CA ASP A 269 5.47 12.29 12.39
C ASP A 269 5.11 13.63 13.06
N ALA A 270 6.06 14.21 13.81
CA ALA A 270 5.91 15.49 14.50
C ALA A 270 5.78 16.68 13.52
N ALA A 271 6.57 16.69 12.45
CA ALA A 271 6.58 17.81 11.54
C ALA A 271 5.35 17.75 10.60
N LEU A 272 4.94 16.56 10.15
CA LEU A 272 3.69 16.39 9.40
C LEU A 272 2.48 16.80 10.25
N ALA A 273 2.44 16.39 11.52
CA ALA A 273 1.38 16.79 12.46
C ALA A 273 1.35 18.31 12.68
N TYR A 274 2.52 18.93 12.92
CA TYR A 274 2.63 20.38 13.09
C TYR A 274 2.10 21.16 11.88
N HIS A 275 2.39 20.71 10.66
CA HIS A 275 1.93 21.39 9.45
C HIS A 275 0.48 21.11 9.08
N LEU A 276 -0.04 19.91 9.32
CA LEU A 276 -1.47 19.64 9.20
C LEU A 276 -2.28 20.45 10.22
N GLU A 277 -1.73 20.73 11.40
CA GLU A 277 -2.35 21.57 12.42
C GLU A 277 -2.26 23.07 12.07
N ARG A 278 -1.11 23.52 11.55
CA ARG A 278 -0.84 24.94 11.25
C ARG A 278 -1.41 25.41 9.91
N TYR A 279 -1.36 24.55 8.88
CA TYR A 279 -1.69 24.87 7.48
C TYR A 279 -2.42 23.71 6.75
N PRO A 280 -3.56 23.22 7.28
CA PRO A 280 -4.24 22.04 6.73
C PRO A 280 -4.64 22.22 5.26
N GLY A 281 -5.17 23.38 4.88
CA GLY A 281 -5.64 23.63 3.51
C GLY A 281 -4.51 23.69 2.48
N GLU A 282 -3.42 24.39 2.79
CA GLU A 282 -2.30 24.62 1.88
C GLU A 282 -1.55 23.33 1.56
N PHE A 283 -1.35 22.47 2.56
CA PHE A 283 -0.71 21.16 2.38
C PHE A 283 -1.49 20.28 1.37
N TRP A 284 -2.80 20.17 1.56
CA TRP A 284 -3.64 19.36 0.67
C TRP A 284 -3.77 19.98 -0.72
N ILE A 285 -3.90 21.30 -0.84
CA ILE A 285 -3.97 21.98 -2.15
C ILE A 285 -2.70 21.71 -2.98
N LEU A 286 -1.52 21.70 -2.35
CA LEU A 286 -0.25 21.49 -3.04
C LEU A 286 0.03 20.02 -3.38
N HIS A 287 -0.43 19.06 -2.56
CA HIS A 287 -0.01 17.65 -2.69
C HIS A 287 -1.11 16.70 -3.17
N LEU A 288 -2.38 17.06 -3.01
CA LEU A 288 -3.51 16.26 -3.49
C LEU A 288 -3.45 16.01 -5.01
N PRO A 289 -3.12 17.00 -5.87
CA PRO A 289 -3.00 16.74 -7.31
C PRO A 289 -1.94 15.68 -7.64
N THR A 290 -0.77 15.77 -6.99
CA THR A 290 0.30 14.77 -7.13
C THR A 290 -0.18 13.38 -6.70
N ALA A 291 -0.83 13.28 -5.54
CA ALA A 291 -1.34 12.01 -5.03
C ALA A 291 -2.38 11.37 -5.96
N LEU A 292 -3.31 12.17 -6.50
CA LEU A 292 -4.32 11.71 -7.46
C LEU A 292 -3.70 11.23 -8.77
N LEU A 293 -2.67 11.92 -9.28
CA LEU A 293 -1.96 11.51 -10.50
C LEU A 293 -1.11 10.26 -10.28
N LEU A 294 -0.50 10.08 -9.10
CA LEU A 294 0.17 8.84 -8.72
C LEU A 294 -0.82 7.67 -8.61
N LEU A 295 -2.01 7.91 -8.05
CA LEU A 295 -3.08 6.91 -8.00
C LEU A 295 -3.58 6.54 -9.39
N LEU A 296 -3.77 7.53 -10.27
CA LEU A 296 -4.10 7.30 -11.67
C LEU A 296 -3.01 6.45 -12.35
N LEU A 297 -1.74 6.80 -12.17
CA LEU A 297 -0.62 6.06 -12.74
C LEU A 297 -0.57 4.62 -12.23
N LEU A 298 -0.82 4.41 -10.94
CA LEU A 298 -0.95 3.09 -10.33
C LEU A 298 -2.07 2.28 -10.99
N CYS A 299 -3.25 2.88 -11.15
CA CYS A 299 -4.39 2.27 -11.85
C CYS A 299 -4.04 1.90 -13.29
N LEU A 300 -3.32 2.75 -14.02
CA LEU A 300 -2.85 2.46 -15.37
C LEU A 300 -1.90 1.26 -15.40
N CYS A 301 -0.99 1.15 -14.43
CA CYS A 301 -0.05 0.03 -14.33
C CYS A 301 -0.73 -1.30 -13.93
N LEU A 302 -1.87 -1.24 -13.23
CA LEU A 302 -2.70 -2.41 -12.85
C LEU A 302 -3.52 -2.97 -14.02
N ARG A 303 -3.94 -2.11 -14.96
CA ARG A 303 -4.78 -2.50 -16.11
C ARG A 303 -4.11 -3.60 -16.94
N LYS A 304 -4.94 -4.45 -17.59
CA LYS A 304 -4.45 -5.41 -18.58
C LYS A 304 -3.92 -4.66 -19.80
N GLY A 305 -2.83 -5.14 -20.38
CA GLY A 305 -2.31 -4.60 -21.64
C GLY A 305 -3.22 -4.88 -22.83
N THR A 306 -2.95 -4.19 -23.94
CA THR A 306 -3.62 -4.43 -25.23
C THR A 306 -3.32 -5.83 -25.74
N SER A 307 -4.32 -6.59 -26.18
CA SER A 307 -4.10 -7.89 -26.81
C SER A 307 -3.48 -7.73 -28.20
N GLY A 308 -2.54 -8.62 -28.55
CA GLY A 308 -1.88 -8.58 -29.86
C GLY A 308 -0.82 -7.47 -29.97
N PRO A 309 -0.24 -7.25 -31.16
CA PRO A 309 0.78 -6.24 -31.37
C PRO A 309 0.20 -4.83 -31.22
N ASN A 310 1.00 -3.91 -30.68
CA ASN A 310 0.70 -2.48 -30.67
C ASN A 310 1.90 -1.69 -31.21
N ARG A 311 1.82 -0.36 -31.26
CA ARG A 311 2.89 0.51 -31.80
C ARG A 311 4.26 0.37 -31.12
N PHE A 312 4.30 -0.23 -29.93
CA PHE A 312 5.52 -0.45 -29.16
C PHE A 312 6.03 -1.89 -29.24
N GLY A 313 5.34 -2.78 -29.96
CA GLY A 313 5.80 -4.15 -30.24
C GLY A 313 4.76 -5.25 -29.94
N PRO A 314 5.17 -6.51 -30.09
CA PRO A 314 4.32 -7.68 -29.90
C PRO A 314 3.88 -7.85 -28.44
N ASP A 315 2.77 -8.56 -28.23
CA ASP A 315 2.27 -8.86 -26.88
C ASP A 315 3.30 -9.67 -26.08
N PRO A 316 3.73 -9.19 -24.90
CA PRO A 316 4.74 -9.87 -24.09
C PRO A 316 4.29 -11.27 -23.63
N LEU A 317 2.99 -11.54 -23.55
CA LEU A 317 2.46 -12.85 -23.19
C LEU A 317 2.54 -13.85 -24.36
N THR A 318 2.36 -13.38 -25.59
CA THR A 318 2.49 -14.21 -26.80
C THR A 318 3.94 -14.61 -27.02
N VAL A 319 4.86 -13.64 -26.97
CA VAL A 319 6.32 -13.89 -27.10
C VAL A 319 6.82 -14.84 -26.00
N ALA A 320 6.28 -14.74 -24.78
CA ALA A 320 6.65 -15.63 -23.68
C ALA A 320 6.13 -17.07 -23.83
N ARG A 321 5.08 -17.28 -24.63
CA ARG A 321 4.59 -18.62 -25.02
C ARG A 321 5.46 -19.21 -26.13
N GLU A 322 5.74 -18.43 -27.17
CA GLU A 322 6.55 -18.87 -28.32
C GLU A 322 7.97 -19.30 -27.91
N ARG A 323 8.63 -18.58 -27.00
CA ARG A 323 9.98 -18.96 -26.50
C ARG A 323 10.03 -20.24 -25.66
N ARG A 324 8.89 -20.89 -25.40
CA ARG A 324 8.81 -22.13 -24.61
C ARG A 324 8.52 -23.36 -25.46
N ILE A 325 8.14 -23.16 -26.72
CA ILE A 325 8.02 -24.20 -27.74
C ILE A 325 9.41 -24.37 -28.38
#